data_AF-A0A9E1QWL0-F1
#
_entry.id   AF-A0A9E1QWL0-F1
#
_cell.length_a   1.000
_cell.length_b   1.000
_cell.length_c   1.000
_cell.angle_alpha   90.00
_cell.angle_beta   90.00
_cell.angle_gamma   90.00
#
_symmetry.space_group_name_H-M   'P 1'
#
loop_
_entity.id
_entity.type
_entity.pdbx_description
1 polymer ?
#
loop_
_entity_poly.entity_id
_entity_poly.type
_entity_poly.pdbx_seq_one_letter_code
_entity_poly.pdbx_strand_id
1 'polypeptide(L)'
;MIKNSLFLFVSIMFVFSCNNEIKPPLKNSIIPPKAEKSPVSFKKFNNIRIDDYYWLKERDNPEVIDYLERENDYYEKMTSHTQGLQDKLFNEIKNKIKEEDESVPYFLNGYWYKTKYKEGLGYPI
;
A
#
# COMPACT_ATOMS: atom_id res chain seq x y z
N MET A 1 -25.40 3.34 57.52
CA MET A 1 -26.05 3.92 56.32
C MET A 1 -25.07 4.34 55.21
N ILE A 2 -23.85 3.78 55.13
CA ILE A 2 -22.81 4.25 54.16
C ILE A 2 -22.50 3.22 53.06
N LYS A 3 -23.02 1.98 53.14
CA LYS A 3 -22.70 0.92 52.17
C LYS A 3 -23.54 0.95 50.88
N ASN A 4 -24.67 1.64 50.84
CA ASN A 4 -25.53 1.71 49.64
C ASN A 4 -25.16 2.85 48.68
N SER A 5 -24.34 3.82 49.11
CA SER A 5 -23.91 4.94 48.26
C SER A 5 -22.75 4.58 47.34
N LEU A 6 -21.93 3.58 47.72
CA LEU A 6 -20.77 3.16 46.92
C LEU A 6 -21.19 2.28 45.73
N PHE A 7 -22.30 1.56 45.85
CA PHE A 7 -22.82 0.69 44.78
C PHE A 7 -23.46 1.48 43.62
N LEU A 8 -23.88 2.72 43.87
CA LEU A 8 -24.45 3.61 42.85
C LEU A 8 -23.38 4.29 41.97
N PHE A 9 -22.15 4.43 42.47
CA PHE A 9 -21.05 5.02 41.70
C PHE A 9 -20.37 4.03 40.73
N VAL A 10 -20.38 2.73 41.05
CA VAL A 10 -19.80 1.68 40.19
C VAL A 10 -20.64 1.42 38.93
N SER A 11 -21.94 1.73 38.96
CA SER A 11 -22.85 1.59 37.82
C SER A 11 -22.66 2.67 36.74
N ILE A 12 -22.21 3.88 37.11
CA ILE A 12 -22.11 5.02 36.18
C ILE A 12 -20.85 4.96 35.29
N MET A 13 -19.81 4.23 35.68
CA MET A 13 -18.58 4.09 34.90
C MET A 13 -18.68 3.09 33.73
N PHE A 14 -19.72 2.24 33.69
CA PHE A 14 -19.88 1.23 32.63
C PHE A 14 -20.59 1.74 31.36
N VAL A 15 -21.12 2.96 31.36
CA VAL A 15 -21.93 3.48 30.23
C VAL A 15 -21.08 4.16 29.14
N PHE A 16 -19.78 4.41 29.38
CA PHE A 16 -18.89 4.99 28.35
C PHE A 16 -18.18 3.96 27.45
N SER A 17 -18.51 2.67 27.56
CA SER A 17 -17.79 1.60 26.86
C SER A 17 -18.48 1.08 25.59
N CYS A 18 -19.17 1.93 24.82
CA CYS A 18 -19.61 1.61 23.46
C CYS A 18 -19.97 2.88 22.66
N ASN A 19 -18.98 3.72 22.37
CA ASN A 19 -19.07 4.60 21.18
C ASN A 19 -18.49 3.86 19.99
N ASN A 20 -19.16 2.78 19.56
CA ASN A 20 -18.99 2.33 18.19
C ASN A 20 -19.81 3.31 17.34
N GLU A 21 -19.18 4.41 16.92
CA GLU A 21 -19.70 5.14 15.78
C GLU A 21 -19.78 4.17 14.60
N ILE A 22 -21.00 3.71 14.31
CA ILE A 22 -21.30 3.06 13.05
C ILE A 22 -21.05 4.12 12.00
N LYS A 23 -19.84 4.13 11.46
CA LYS A 23 -19.48 5.00 10.34
C LYS A 23 -20.52 4.74 9.24
N PRO A 24 -21.22 5.78 8.77
CA PRO A 24 -22.20 5.60 7.71
C PRO A 24 -21.53 4.91 6.52
N PRO A 25 -22.24 4.08 5.75
CA PRO A 25 -21.66 3.48 4.55
C PRO A 25 -21.09 4.60 3.69
N LEU A 26 -19.77 4.55 3.45
CA LEU A 26 -19.03 5.53 2.67
C LEU A 26 -19.70 5.66 1.30
N LYS A 27 -20.52 6.70 1.13
CA LYS A 27 -20.94 7.16 -0.19
C LYS A 27 -19.76 7.91 -0.79
N ASN A 28 -18.68 7.20 -1.06
CA ASN A 28 -17.49 7.73 -1.72
C ASN A 28 -17.80 7.90 -3.19
N SER A 29 -18.11 9.12 -3.62
CA SER A 29 -18.15 9.46 -5.04
C SER A 29 -16.75 9.89 -5.52
N ILE A 30 -15.71 9.14 -5.15
CA ILE A 30 -14.40 9.30 -5.79
C ILE A 30 -14.52 8.60 -7.14
N ILE A 31 -14.47 9.38 -8.21
CA ILE A 31 -14.71 8.90 -9.58
C ILE A 31 -13.36 8.46 -10.17
N PRO A 32 -13.25 7.23 -10.71
CA PRO A 32 -12.02 6.79 -11.35
C PRO A 32 -11.76 7.57 -12.64
N PRO A 33 -10.49 7.87 -12.97
CA PRO A 33 -10.16 8.45 -14.26
C PRO A 33 -10.54 7.50 -15.39
N LYS A 34 -10.94 8.07 -16.53
CA LYS A 34 -11.28 7.31 -17.72
C LYS A 34 -10.19 7.49 -18.76
N ALA A 35 -9.65 6.38 -19.26
CA ALA A 35 -8.69 6.39 -20.37
C ALA A 35 -9.37 6.79 -21.68
N GLU A 36 -8.67 7.57 -22.50
CA GLU A 36 -9.08 7.87 -23.86
C GLU A 36 -8.90 6.66 -24.76
N LYS A 37 -9.80 6.52 -25.74
CA LYS A 37 -9.75 5.45 -26.73
C LYS A 37 -9.09 5.97 -27.98
N SER A 38 -7.94 5.40 -28.34
CA SER A 38 -7.25 5.60 -29.60
C SER A 38 -7.05 4.24 -30.28
N PRO A 39 -8.00 3.80 -31.13
CA PRO A 39 -8.01 2.44 -31.68
C PRO A 39 -6.85 2.18 -32.63
N VAL A 40 -6.06 1.15 -32.32
CA VAL A 40 -4.99 0.63 -33.19
C VAL A 40 -5.31 -0.79 -33.62
N SER A 41 -5.28 -1.05 -34.93
CA SER A 41 -5.57 -2.38 -35.49
C SER A 41 -4.30 -3.23 -35.66
N PHE A 42 -4.36 -4.48 -35.20
CA PHE A 42 -3.32 -5.49 -35.39
C PHE A 42 -3.86 -6.63 -36.23
N LYS A 43 -3.13 -7.01 -37.29
CA LYS A 43 -3.48 -8.15 -38.14
C LYS A 43 -2.49 -9.29 -37.94
N LYS A 44 -2.96 -10.47 -37.55
CA LYS A 44 -2.14 -11.68 -37.40
C LYS A 44 -2.98 -12.93 -37.69
N PHE A 45 -2.43 -13.89 -38.43
CA PHE A 45 -3.11 -15.16 -38.80
C PHE A 45 -4.55 -14.96 -39.28
N ASN A 46 -4.75 -14.07 -40.25
CA ASN A 46 -6.05 -13.71 -40.82
C ASN A 46 -7.09 -13.14 -39.82
N ASN A 47 -6.69 -12.82 -38.59
CA ASN A 47 -7.53 -12.17 -37.59
C ASN A 47 -7.11 -10.70 -37.41
N ILE A 48 -8.10 -9.84 -37.17
CA ILE A 48 -7.91 -8.42 -36.86
C ILE A 48 -8.34 -8.18 -35.41
N ARG A 49 -7.45 -7.63 -34.60
CA ARG A 49 -7.71 -7.17 -33.24
C ARG A 49 -7.60 -5.65 -33.19
N ILE A 50 -8.57 -4.98 -32.57
CA ILE A 50 -8.51 -3.55 -32.28
C ILE A 50 -8.12 -3.38 -30.82
N ASP A 51 -7.14 -2.52 -30.57
CA ASP A 51 -6.68 -2.16 -29.23
C ASP A 51 -6.93 -0.66 -29.02
N ASP A 52 -7.95 -0.32 -28.24
CA ASP A 52 -8.33 1.07 -27.95
C ASP A 52 -7.28 1.80 -27.09
N TYR A 53 -6.36 1.07 -26.44
CA TYR A 53 -5.47 1.63 -25.41
C TYR A 53 -3.99 1.38 -25.70
N TYR A 54 -3.65 1.06 -26.96
CA TYR A 54 -2.27 0.78 -27.36
C TYR A 54 -1.30 1.94 -27.04
N TRP A 55 -1.80 3.17 -27.02
CA TRP A 55 -1.04 4.38 -26.72
C TRP A 55 -0.44 4.41 -25.31
N LEU A 56 -1.03 3.69 -24.33
CA LEU A 56 -0.51 3.58 -22.95
C LEU A 56 0.84 2.86 -22.84
N LYS A 57 1.30 2.22 -23.91
CA LYS A 57 2.60 1.54 -23.96
C LYS A 57 3.78 2.52 -23.95
N GLU A 58 3.59 3.74 -24.46
CA GLU A 58 4.66 4.71 -24.67
C GLU A 58 5.00 5.44 -23.37
N ARG A 59 6.00 4.93 -22.64
CA ARG A 59 6.32 5.36 -21.26
C ARG A 59 6.69 6.84 -21.12
N ASP A 60 7.33 7.40 -22.14
CA ASP A 60 7.81 8.79 -22.14
C ASP A 60 6.79 9.76 -22.76
N ASN A 61 5.62 9.28 -23.20
CA ASN A 61 4.57 10.13 -23.75
C ASN A 61 3.92 10.94 -22.61
N PRO A 62 3.88 12.29 -22.71
CA PRO A 62 3.24 13.15 -21.71
C PRO A 62 1.77 12.79 -21.43
N GLU A 63 1.00 12.34 -22.42
CA GLU A 63 -0.40 11.92 -22.23
C GLU A 63 -0.51 10.66 -21.36
N VAL A 64 0.45 9.75 -21.48
CA VAL A 64 0.51 8.54 -20.65
C VAL A 64 0.86 8.90 -19.22
N ILE A 65 1.83 9.80 -19.04
CA ILE A 65 2.22 10.29 -17.72
C ILE A 65 1.04 10.99 -17.04
N ASP A 66 0.33 11.90 -17.73
CA ASP A 66 -0.88 12.56 -17.21
C ASP A 66 -1.94 11.54 -16.74
N TYR A 67 -2.20 10.51 -17.56
CA TYR A 67 -3.16 9.48 -17.19
C TYR A 67 -2.74 8.71 -15.94
N LEU A 68 -1.45 8.36 -15.82
CA LEU A 68 -0.90 7.68 -14.64
C LEU A 68 -0.95 8.56 -13.39
N GLU A 69 -0.71 9.87 -13.50
CA GLU A 69 -0.85 10.81 -12.39
C GLU A 69 -2.30 10.89 -11.90
N ARG A 70 -3.28 10.90 -12.81
CA ARG A 70 -4.71 10.84 -12.44
C ARG A 70 -5.09 9.53 -11.76
N GLU A 71 -4.51 8.41 -12.19
CA GLU A 71 -4.69 7.10 -11.52
C GLU A 71 -4.05 7.10 -10.13
N ASN A 72 -2.88 7.69 -9.95
CA ASN A 72 -2.22 7.83 -8.65
C ASN A 72 -3.06 8.70 -7.68
N ASP A 73 -3.59 9.83 -8.14
CA ASP A 73 -4.47 10.69 -7.33
C ASP A 73 -5.77 9.96 -6.92
N TYR A 74 -6.36 9.20 -7.84
CA TYR A 74 -7.50 8.35 -7.51
C TYR A 74 -7.15 7.30 -6.46
N TYR A 75 -6.01 6.63 -6.62
CA TYR A 75 -5.50 5.64 -5.67
C TYR A 75 -5.30 6.26 -4.27
N GLU A 76 -4.63 7.41 -4.17
CA GLU A 76 -4.40 8.11 -2.90
C GLU A 76 -5.72 8.47 -2.22
N LYS A 77 -6.67 9.04 -2.96
CA LYS A 77 -7.99 9.40 -2.43
C LYS A 77 -8.75 8.19 -1.94
N MET A 78 -8.80 7.11 -2.74
CA MET A 78 -9.53 5.89 -2.39
C MET A 78 -8.90 5.15 -1.22
N THR A 79 -7.57 5.16 -1.10
CA THR A 79 -6.85 4.43 -0.05
C THR A 79 -6.50 5.26 1.18
N SER A 80 -6.77 6.57 1.17
CA SER A 80 -6.52 7.50 2.29
C SER A 80 -6.96 6.97 3.66
N HIS A 81 -8.13 6.35 3.75
CA HIS A 81 -8.68 5.78 4.98
C HIS A 81 -7.87 4.61 5.56
N THR A 82 -6.98 4.01 4.75
CA THR A 82 -6.12 2.87 5.14
C THR A 82 -4.71 3.29 5.53
N GLN A 83 -4.32 4.56 5.40
CA GLN A 83 -2.93 5.01 5.61
C GLN A 83 -2.37 4.57 6.96
N GLY A 84 -3.13 4.76 8.05
CA GLY A 84 -2.69 4.33 9.38
C GLY A 84 -2.49 2.82 9.52
N LEU A 85 -3.25 2.00 8.78
CA LEU A 85 -3.02 0.54 8.72
C LEU A 85 -1.76 0.22 7.92
N GLN A 86 -1.55 0.89 6.79
CA GLN A 86 -0.34 0.72 5.97
C GLN A 86 0.91 1.06 6.78
N ASP A 87 0.92 2.18 7.51
CA ASP A 87 2.04 2.61 8.35
C ASP A 87 2.33 1.60 9.47
N LYS A 88 1.28 1.07 10.11
CA LYS A 88 1.42 0.05 11.14
C LYS A 88 2.05 -1.23 10.59
N LEU A 89 1.56 -1.71 9.45
CA LEU A 89 2.07 -2.93 8.81
C LEU A 89 3.51 -2.74 8.31
N PHE A 90 3.81 -1.57 7.72
CA PHE A 90 5.16 -1.22 7.31
C PHE A 90 6.14 -1.31 8.48
N ASN A 91 5.81 -0.67 9.61
CA ASN A 91 6.66 -0.70 10.80
C ASN A 91 6.80 -2.11 11.38
N GLU A 92 5.71 -2.89 11.40
CA GLU A 92 5.77 -4.28 11.86
C GLU A 92 6.72 -5.13 11.00
N ILE A 93 6.61 -5.04 9.67
CA ILE A 93 7.46 -5.77 8.74
C ILE A 93 8.91 -5.31 8.87
N LYS A 94 9.14 -3.99 8.89
CA LYS A 94 10.47 -3.40 9.04
C LYS A 94 11.15 -3.91 10.32
N ASN A 95 10.45 -3.89 11.46
CA ASN A 95 11.00 -4.31 12.75
C ASN A 95 11.32 -5.82 12.83
N LYS A 96 10.80 -6.64 11.91
CA LYS A 96 11.14 -8.07 11.81
C LYS A 96 12.40 -8.32 10.97
N ILE A 97 12.88 -7.33 10.22
CA ILE A 97 14.07 -7.42 9.38
C ILE A 97 15.26 -6.87 10.18
N LYS A 98 16.36 -7.63 10.20
CA LYS A 98 17.62 -7.13 10.76
C LYS A 98 18.28 -6.21 9.73
N GLU A 99 18.47 -4.94 10.06
CA GLU A 99 19.14 -3.98 9.17
C GLU A 99 20.63 -4.29 9.00
N GLU A 100 21.26 -4.83 10.05
CA GLU A 100 22.60 -5.39 9.99
C GLU A 100 22.53 -6.91 10.07
N ASP A 101 22.99 -7.57 9.00
CA ASP A 101 23.03 -9.02 8.93
C ASP A 101 24.24 -9.47 8.12
N GLU A 102 24.77 -10.65 8.41
CA GLU A 102 25.88 -11.21 7.65
C GLU A 102 25.68 -12.69 7.35
N SER A 103 26.05 -13.10 6.14
CA SER A 103 26.01 -14.50 5.74
C SER A 103 27.10 -15.29 6.48
N VAL A 104 26.86 -16.59 6.64
CA VAL A 104 27.92 -17.52 7.05
C VAL A 104 29.05 -17.47 6.01
N PRO A 105 30.32 -17.33 6.43
CA PRO A 105 31.43 -17.26 5.50
C PRO A 105 31.66 -18.62 4.83
N TYR A 106 32.00 -18.59 3.54
CA TYR A 106 32.37 -19.79 2.79
C TYR A 106 33.73 -19.62 2.12
N PHE A 107 34.46 -20.73 1.97
CA PHE A 107 35.81 -20.74 1.42
C PHE A 107 35.79 -21.13 -0.06
N LEU A 108 36.40 -20.29 -0.91
CA LEU A 108 36.50 -20.51 -2.34
C LEU A 108 37.82 -19.93 -2.87
N ASN A 109 38.58 -20.73 -3.62
CA ASN A 109 39.82 -20.32 -4.31
C ASN A 109 40.84 -19.58 -3.43
N GLY A 110 41.01 -20.00 -2.17
CA GLY A 110 41.98 -19.38 -1.25
C GLY A 110 41.45 -18.19 -0.45
N TYR A 111 40.20 -17.78 -0.65
CA TYR A 111 39.59 -16.64 0.04
C TYR A 111 38.30 -17.02 0.75
N TRP A 112 38.00 -16.31 1.84
CA TRP A 112 36.71 -16.39 2.52
C TRP A 112 35.80 -15.28 2.02
N TYR A 113 34.61 -15.67 1.58
CA TYR A 113 33.58 -14.76 1.11
C TYR A 113 32.45 -14.68 2.14
N LYS A 114 31.90 -13.48 2.31
CA LYS A 114 30.64 -13.26 3.02
C LYS A 114 29.93 -12.04 2.46
N THR A 115 28.61 -12.05 2.58
CA THR A 115 27.73 -10.94 2.24
C THR A 115 27.32 -10.23 3.53
N LYS A 116 27.41 -8.91 3.56
CA LYS A 116 27.04 -8.07 4.71
C LYS A 116 26.02 -7.02 4.33
N TYR A 117 24.97 -6.91 5.11
CA TYR A 117 24.07 -5.76 5.10
C TYR A 117 24.50 -4.80 6.21
N LYS A 118 24.45 -3.50 5.91
CA LYS A 118 24.70 -2.44 6.89
C LYS A 118 23.48 -1.56 7.00
N GLU A 119 23.30 -0.97 8.17
CA GLU A 119 22.25 0.00 8.42
C GLU A 119 22.26 1.12 7.37
N GLY A 120 21.08 1.45 6.85
CA GLY A 120 20.91 2.50 5.84
C GLY A 120 21.34 2.14 4.41
N LEU A 121 21.92 0.97 4.14
CA LEU A 121 22.22 0.51 2.78
C LEU A 121 21.12 -0.39 2.22
N GLY A 122 20.62 -0.07 1.03
CA GLY A 122 19.63 -0.89 0.33
C GLY A 122 20.19 -2.14 -0.34
N TYR A 123 21.51 -2.29 -0.39
CA TYR A 123 22.21 -3.41 -1.03
C TYR A 123 23.35 -3.93 -0.16
N PRO A 124 23.64 -5.24 -0.22
CA PRO A 124 24.73 -5.81 0.55
C PRO A 124 26.11 -5.49 -0.03
N ILE A 125 27.13 -5.67 0.83
CA ILE A 125 28.57 -5.56 0.54
C ILE A 125 29.21 -6.94 0.60
#